data_AF-A0A7Z7HRS7-F1
#
_entry.id   AF-A0A7Z7HRS7-F1
#
_cell.length_a   1.000
_cell.length_b   1.000
_cell.length_c   1.000
_cell.angle_alpha   90.00
_cell.angle_beta   90.00
_cell.angle_gamma   90.00
#
_symmetry.space_group_name_H-M   'P 1'
#
loop_
_entity.id
_entity.type
_entity.pdbx_description
1 polymer ?
#
loop_
_entity_poly.entity_id
_entity_poly.type
_entity_poly.pdbx_seq_one_letter_code
_entity_poly.pdbx_strand_id
1 'polypeptide(L)'
;MNAKSQNLPKPWIDPDDAPELTNDFFEQGEWKIGEQPVSQRKGAAELKKAISRGRPKAESTKQALTVRYDADVVEAFKATGKGWQTRMNAVLRAYVEAHKAH
;
A
#
# COMPACT_ATOMS: atom_id res chain seq x y z
N MET A 1 -10.29 32.84 28.73
CA MET A 1 -9.91 33.67 27.56
C MET A 1 -8.41 33.80 27.57
N ASN A 2 -7.70 33.29 26.56
CA ASN A 2 -6.27 33.52 26.42
C ASN A 2 -6.02 33.94 24.98
N ALA A 3 -5.83 35.25 24.80
CA ALA A 3 -5.51 35.87 23.52
C ALA A 3 -4.04 36.29 23.56
N LYS A 4 -3.29 35.88 22.54
CA LYS A 4 -2.07 36.49 21.92
C LYS A 4 -1.29 35.35 21.24
N SER A 5 -0.82 35.45 19.99
CA SER A 5 -0.59 36.61 19.13
C SER A 5 -0.66 36.21 17.64
N GLN A 6 -1.33 37.01 16.83
CA GLN A 6 -1.54 36.84 15.39
C GLN A 6 -0.40 37.47 14.55
N ASN A 7 0.86 37.34 14.98
CA ASN A 7 1.97 37.97 14.27
C ASN A 7 3.12 36.98 14.08
N LEU A 8 2.89 36.02 13.18
CA LEU A 8 3.96 35.19 12.64
C LEU A 8 4.67 36.00 11.54
N PRO A 9 6.00 36.13 11.56
CA PRO A 9 6.73 36.72 10.45
C PRO A 9 6.45 35.91 9.18
N LYS A 10 6.35 36.59 8.04
CA LYS A 10 6.17 35.97 6.73
C LYS A 10 7.25 34.88 6.57
N PRO A 11 6.88 33.61 6.31
CA PRO A 11 7.86 32.54 6.23
C PRO A 11 8.88 32.91 5.15
N TRP A 12 10.16 32.85 5.49
CA TRP A 12 11.23 33.05 4.52
C TRP A 12 11.14 31.93 3.49
N ILE A 13 10.81 32.33 2.26
CA ILE A 13 10.75 31.43 1.11
C ILE A 13 12.16 31.44 0.55
N ASP A 14 12.80 30.26 0.57
CA ASP A 14 14.13 30.11 0.01
C ASP A 14 14.10 30.51 -1.47
N PRO A 15 14.95 31.44 -1.94
CA PRO A 15 15.02 31.81 -3.35
C PRO A 15 15.31 30.64 -4.29
N ASP A 16 15.92 29.57 -3.77
CA ASP A 16 16.18 28.31 -4.47
C ASP A 16 15.09 27.24 -4.20
N ASP A 17 14.02 27.55 -3.46
CA ASP A 17 12.91 26.60 -3.24
C ASP A 17 12.22 26.28 -4.57
N ALA A 18 12.15 24.99 -4.89
CA ALA A 18 11.55 24.55 -6.15
C ALA A 18 10.04 24.86 -6.13
N PRO A 19 9.45 25.30 -7.25
CA PRO A 19 8.02 25.50 -7.32
C PRO A 19 7.29 24.19 -7.02
N GLU A 20 6.12 24.29 -6.38
CA GLU A 20 5.26 23.13 -6.18
C GLU A 20 4.94 22.49 -7.53
N LEU A 21 5.14 21.17 -7.65
CA LEU A 21 4.78 20.41 -8.84
C LEU A 21 3.25 20.33 -8.94
N THR A 22 2.63 21.37 -9.48
CA THR A 22 1.19 21.42 -9.76
C THR A 22 0.84 20.58 -11.00
N ASN A 23 -0.45 20.30 -11.20
CA ASN A 23 -0.90 19.49 -12.34
C ASN A 23 -0.48 20.09 -13.69
N ASP A 24 -0.45 21.42 -13.81
CA ASP A 24 -0.01 22.14 -15.03
C ASP A 24 1.40 21.74 -15.46
N PHE A 25 2.30 21.49 -14.49
CA PHE A 25 3.65 21.01 -14.76
C PHE A 25 3.65 19.63 -15.43
N PHE A 26 2.78 18.72 -14.99
CA PHE A 26 2.67 17.37 -15.56
C PHE A 26 1.96 17.35 -16.91
N GLU A 27 1.06 18.30 -17.17
CA GLU A 27 0.36 18.45 -18.46
C GLU A 27 1.29 18.92 -19.58
N GLN A 28 2.26 19.79 -19.25
CA GLN A 28 3.30 20.23 -20.17
C GLN A 28 4.42 19.20 -20.36
N GLY A 29 4.42 18.12 -19.58
CA GLY A 29 5.45 17.09 -19.60
C GLY A 29 5.50 16.31 -20.91
N GLU A 30 6.69 16.21 -21.50
CA GLU A 30 6.93 15.35 -22.65
C GLU A 30 7.08 13.88 -22.23
N TRP A 31 6.37 12.98 -22.91
CA TRP A 31 6.53 11.55 -22.70
C TRP A 31 7.82 11.06 -23.37
N LYS A 32 8.71 10.42 -22.60
CA LYS A 32 9.96 9.84 -23.11
C LYS A 32 10.14 8.39 -22.65
N ILE A 33 10.75 7.57 -23.51
CA ILE A 33 11.23 6.23 -23.17
C ILE A 33 12.73 6.22 -23.46
N GLY A 34 13.55 6.19 -22.40
CA GLY A 34 14.98 6.53 -22.53
C GLY A 34 15.13 7.99 -22.97
N GLU A 35 15.88 8.23 -24.04
CA GLU A 35 16.10 9.57 -24.60
C GLU A 35 15.09 9.95 -25.71
N GLN A 36 14.22 9.03 -26.15
CA GLN A 36 13.33 9.28 -27.28
C GLN A 36 11.96 9.82 -26.83
N PRO A 37 11.50 10.96 -27.38
CA PRO A 37 10.13 11.44 -27.18
C PRO A 37 9.14 10.49 -27.87
N VAL A 38 8.13 10.08 -27.13
CA VAL A 38 7.05 9.20 -27.61
C VAL A 38 5.71 9.89 -27.42
N SER A 39 4.70 9.46 -28.16
CA SER A 39 3.34 9.92 -27.90
C SER A 39 2.85 9.44 -26.53
N GLN A 40 2.00 10.25 -25.89
CA GLN A 40 1.39 9.92 -24.59
C GLN A 40 0.78 8.52 -24.55
N ARG A 41 0.11 8.10 -25.63
CA ARG A 41 -0.48 6.75 -25.73
C ARG A 41 0.57 5.63 -25.67
N LYS A 42 1.69 5.79 -26.38
CA LYS A 42 2.76 4.79 -26.42
C LYS A 42 3.52 4.75 -25.09
N GLY A 43 3.80 5.91 -24.50
CA GLY A 43 4.42 6.01 -23.19
C GLY A 43 3.56 5.38 -22.09
N ALA A 44 2.26 5.68 -22.06
CA ALA A 44 1.34 5.09 -21.09
C ALA A 44 1.21 3.56 -21.26
N ALA A 45 1.23 3.04 -22.49
CA ALA A 45 1.18 1.61 -22.76
C ALA A 45 2.42 0.87 -22.24
N GLU A 46 3.62 1.41 -22.46
CA GLU A 46 4.87 0.83 -21.96
C GLU A 46 4.97 0.91 -20.43
N LEU A 47 4.52 2.02 -19.83
CA LEU A 47 4.41 2.14 -18.37
C LEU A 47 3.47 1.07 -17.79
N LYS A 48 2.29 0.88 -18.37
CA LYS A 48 1.33 -0.15 -17.94
C LYS A 48 1.93 -1.56 -18.06
N LYS A 49 2.68 -1.83 -19.13
CA LYS A 49 3.38 -3.10 -19.33
C LYS A 49 4.48 -3.32 -18.29
N ALA A 50 5.22 -2.27 -17.93
CA ALA A 50 6.25 -2.33 -16.89
C ALA A 50 5.64 -2.59 -15.49
N ILE A 51 4.55 -1.90 -15.15
CA ILE A 51 3.82 -2.11 -13.88
C ILE A 51 3.28 -3.55 -13.80
N SER A 52 2.82 -4.10 -14.93
CA SER A 52 2.33 -5.48 -15.01
C SER A 52 3.42 -6.55 -14.83
N ARG A 53 4.72 -6.19 -14.82
CA ARG A 53 5.82 -7.13 -14.52
C ARG A 53 6.08 -7.32 -13.02
N GLY A 54 5.34 -6.61 -12.16
CA GLY A 54 5.39 -6.82 -10.72
C GLY A 54 5.01 -8.25 -10.31
N ARG A 55 5.14 -8.58 -9.01
CA ARG A 55 4.75 -9.91 -8.49
C ARG A 55 3.34 -10.24 -8.98
N PRO A 56 3.13 -11.41 -9.63
CA PRO A 56 1.82 -11.79 -10.13
C PRO A 56 0.82 -11.76 -8.98
N LYS A 57 -0.38 -11.23 -9.26
CA LYS A 57 -1.47 -11.20 -8.30
C LYS A 57 -1.77 -12.65 -7.90
N ALA A 58 -1.76 -12.95 -6.61
CA ALA A 58 -2.06 -14.30 -6.13
C ALA A 58 -3.51 -14.65 -6.51
N GLU A 59 -3.70 -15.81 -7.15
CA GLU A 59 -5.02 -16.34 -7.56
C GLU A 59 -6.01 -16.41 -6.38
N SER A 60 -5.50 -16.77 -5.20
CA SER A 60 -6.27 -16.68 -3.94
C SER A 60 -5.49 -15.85 -2.93
N THR A 61 -6.12 -14.77 -2.48
CA THR A 61 -5.58 -13.92 -1.41
C THR A 61 -6.33 -14.24 -0.11
N LYS A 62 -5.62 -14.20 1.02
CA LYS A 62 -6.25 -14.31 2.34
C LYS A 62 -7.24 -13.16 2.53
N GLN A 63 -8.44 -13.47 2.99
CA GLN A 63 -9.42 -12.43 3.31
C GLN A 63 -9.12 -11.85 4.70
N ALA A 64 -9.02 -10.53 4.79
CA ALA A 64 -8.90 -9.84 6.06
C ALA A 64 -10.30 -9.66 6.66
N LEU A 65 -10.55 -10.33 7.78
CA LEU A 65 -11.82 -10.25 8.52
C LEU A 65 -11.55 -9.76 9.94
N THR A 66 -12.50 -9.01 10.51
CA THR A 66 -12.47 -8.64 11.93
C THR A 66 -13.29 -9.65 12.71
N VAL A 67 -12.62 -10.55 13.42
CA VAL A 67 -13.24 -11.62 14.22
C VAL A 67 -12.74 -11.51 15.66
N ARG A 68 -13.63 -11.78 16.63
CA ARG A 68 -13.25 -11.91 18.04
C ARG A 68 -13.03 -13.39 18.36
N TYR A 69 -11.91 -13.69 18.99
CA TYR A 69 -11.57 -15.01 19.50
C TYR A 69 -11.53 -14.95 21.03
N ASP A 70 -11.74 -16.10 21.68
CA ASP A 70 -11.54 -16.22 23.11
C ASP A 70 -10.08 -15.94 23.50
N ALA A 71 -9.88 -15.34 24.67
CA ALA A 71 -8.58 -14.84 25.10
C ALA A 71 -7.57 -15.97 25.31
N ASP A 72 -8.02 -17.08 25.90
CA ASP A 72 -7.24 -18.30 26.15
C ASP A 72 -6.71 -18.93 24.86
N VAL A 73 -7.54 -18.99 23.82
CA VAL A 73 -7.15 -19.50 22.50
C VAL A 73 -6.03 -18.63 21.91
N VAL A 74 -6.21 -17.30 21.93
CA VAL A 74 -5.20 -16.38 21.39
C VAL A 74 -3.90 -16.44 22.18
N GLU A 75 -3.96 -16.54 23.50
CA GLU A 75 -2.80 -16.67 24.37
C GLU A 75 -2.03 -17.97 24.11
N ALA A 76 -2.74 -19.10 24.01
CA ALA A 76 -2.15 -20.39 23.68
C ALA A 76 -1.38 -20.35 22.35
N PHE A 77 -1.96 -19.75 21.30
CA PHE A 77 -1.23 -19.59 20.04
C PHE A 77 -0.10 -18.58 20.16
N LYS A 78 -0.28 -17.42 20.81
CA LYS A 78 0.80 -16.43 20.98
C LYS A 78 2.02 -17.00 21.71
N ALA A 79 1.82 -17.89 22.68
CA ALA A 79 2.90 -18.59 23.38
C ALA A 79 3.78 -19.44 22.45
N THR A 80 3.26 -19.86 21.27
CA THR A 80 4.05 -20.56 20.24
C THR A 80 5.04 -19.64 19.49
N GLY A 81 5.07 -18.34 19.80
CA GLY A 81 6.04 -17.38 19.28
C GLY A 81 5.77 -16.91 17.84
N LYS A 82 6.84 -16.52 17.14
CA LYS A 82 6.74 -15.96 15.77
C LYS A 82 5.97 -16.91 14.85
N GLY A 83 5.01 -16.35 14.09
CA GLY A 83 4.18 -17.12 13.17
C GLY A 83 2.95 -17.79 13.79
N TRP A 84 2.58 -17.44 15.02
CA TRP A 84 1.40 -18.02 15.69
C TRP A 84 0.09 -17.89 14.89
N GLN A 85 -0.13 -16.77 14.20
CA GLN A 85 -1.30 -16.60 13.32
C GLN A 85 -1.31 -17.58 12.15
N THR A 86 -0.13 -17.88 11.59
CA THR A 86 0.01 -18.87 10.51
C THR A 86 -0.33 -20.27 11.02
N ARG A 87 0.11 -20.62 12.24
CA ARG A 87 -0.27 -21.91 12.88
C ARG A 87 -1.76 -21.98 13.16
N MET A 88 -2.34 -20.92 13.72
CA MET A 88 -3.79 -20.83 13.96
C MET A 88 -4.58 -21.04 12.67
N ASN A 89 -4.18 -20.40 11.57
CA ASN A 89 -4.81 -20.61 10.27
C ASN A 89 -4.65 -22.04 9.73
N ALA A 90 -3.50 -22.70 9.97
CA ALA A 90 -3.29 -24.09 9.56
C ALA A 90 -4.25 -25.05 10.30
N VAL A 91 -4.48 -24.82 11.61
CA VAL A 91 -5.45 -25.59 12.40
C VAL A 91 -6.86 -25.38 11.88
N LEU A 92 -7.27 -24.13 11.64
CA LEU A 92 -8.59 -23.82 11.06
C LEU A 92 -8.79 -24.49 9.70
N ARG A 93 -7.74 -24.49 8.86
CA ARG A 93 -7.79 -25.18 7.57
C ARG A 93 -7.94 -26.69 7.72
N ALA A 94 -7.17 -27.32 8.62
CA ALA A 94 -7.27 -28.74 8.87
C ALA A 94 -8.67 -29.13 9.38
N TYR A 95 -9.25 -28.32 10.27
CA TYR A 95 -10.62 -28.50 10.75
C TYR A 95 -11.63 -28.45 9.59
N VAL A 96 -11.54 -27.44 8.71
CA VAL A 96 -12.43 -27.31 7.55
C VAL A 96 -12.30 -28.51 6.60
N GLU A 97 -11.08 -28.94 6.28
CA GLU A 97 -10.87 -30.09 5.38
C GLU A 97 -11.41 -31.41 5.98
N ALA A 98 -11.23 -31.62 7.29
CA ALA A 98 -11.78 -32.79 7.97
C ALA A 98 -13.31 -32.83 7.95
N HIS A 99 -13.98 -31.67 7.99
CA HIS A 99 -15.45 -31.58 8.00
C HIS A 99 -16.07 -31.42 6.59
N LYS A 100 -15.26 -31.24 5.55
CA LYS A 100 -15.71 -31.26 4.14
C LYS A 100 -15.91 -32.68 3.60
N ALA A 101 -15.31 -33.68 4.24
CA ALA A 101 -15.40 -35.08 3.85
C ALA A 101 -16.63 -35.81 4.41
N HIS A 102 -17.51 -35.08 5.10
CA HIS A 102 -18.84 -35.50 5.55
C HIS A 102 -19.91 -34.77 4.74
#